data_AF-A0A2M8RF38-F1
#
_entry.id   AF-A0A2M8RF38-F1
#
_cell.length_a   1.000
_cell.length_b   1.000
_cell.length_c   1.000
_cell.angle_alpha   90.00
_cell.angle_beta   90.00
_cell.angle_gamma   90.00
#
_symmetry.space_group_name_H-M   'P 1'
#
loop_
_entity.id
_entity.type
_entity.pdbx_description
1 polymer ?
#
loop_
_entity_poly.entity_id
_entity_poly.type
_entity_poly.pdbx_seq_one_letter_code
_entity_poly.pdbx_strand_id
1 'polypeptide(L)' 'MPKQKRQTGKTGKGGFVVGRASFAKISAVEGIRLKPAMTKRAAEAAAKGLSPEEYRRTILRSYRKG' A
#
# COMPACT_ATOMS: atom_id res chain seq x y z
N MET A 1 -16.42 -11.01 -24.37
CA MET A 1 -15.68 -10.26 -23.32
C MET A 1 -16.57 -10.16 -22.08
N PRO A 2 -16.34 -10.93 -21.00
CA PRO A 2 -17.17 -10.81 -19.81
C PRO A 2 -16.90 -9.47 -19.12
N LYS A 3 -17.95 -8.64 -18.98
CA LYS A 3 -17.89 -7.34 -18.30
C LYS A 3 -17.69 -7.58 -16.80
N GLN A 4 -16.59 -7.05 -16.26
CA GLN A 4 -16.26 -7.15 -14.84
C GLN A 4 -17.31 -6.41 -14.00
N LYS A 5 -18.04 -7.17 -13.16
CA LYS A 5 -19.09 -6.67 -12.28
C LYS A 5 -18.45 -5.81 -11.19
N ARG A 6 -18.61 -4.49 -11.27
CA ARG A 6 -18.21 -3.56 -10.20
C ARG A 6 -19.16 -3.77 -9.01
N GLN A 7 -18.65 -4.34 -7.92
CA GLN A 7 -19.37 -4.39 -6.66
C GLN A 7 -19.44 -2.98 -6.07
N THR A 8 -20.59 -2.33 -6.22
CA THR A 8 -20.93 -1.10 -5.51
C THR A 8 -21.37 -1.46 -4.10
N GLY A 9 -20.40 -1.56 -3.18
CA GLY A 9 -20.63 -1.72 -1.74
C GLY A 9 -21.00 -0.39 -1.09
N LYS A 10 -21.98 -0.46 -0.17
CA LYS A 10 -22.74 0.63 0.47
C LYS A 10 -21.93 1.80 1.05
N THR A 11 -22.59 2.96 1.01
CA THR A 11 -22.21 4.29 1.51
C THR A 11 -21.99 4.37 3.02
N GLY A 12 -20.76 4.65 3.44
CA GLY A 12 -20.40 5.22 4.74
C GLY A 12 -19.17 6.11 4.54
N LYS A 13 -19.28 7.42 4.86
CA LYS A 13 -18.29 8.49 4.57
C LYS A 13 -17.43 8.23 3.32
N GLY A 14 -17.98 8.60 2.15
CA GLY A 14 -17.49 8.22 0.83
C GLY A 14 -16.00 8.46 0.58
N GLY A 15 -15.21 7.41 0.77
CA GLY A 15 -13.84 7.31 0.28
C GLY A 15 -13.76 6.29 -0.85
N PHE A 16 -12.86 6.52 -1.81
CA PHE A 16 -12.53 5.53 -2.83
C PHE A 16 -11.25 4.79 -2.42
N VAL A 17 -11.27 3.46 -2.49
CA VAL A 17 -10.06 2.64 -2.27
C VAL A 17 -9.34 2.47 -3.60
N VAL A 18 -8.15 3.03 -3.71
CA VAL A 18 -7.24 2.77 -4.84
C VAL A 18 -6.47 1.47 -4.60
N GLY A 19 -6.47 0.57 -5.59
CA GLY A 19 -5.61 -0.62 -5.55
C GLY A 19 -4.13 -0.28 -5.70
N ARG A 20 -3.25 -1.23 -5.35
CA ARG A 20 -1.78 -1.08 -5.38
C ARG A 20 -1.25 -0.54 -6.71
N ALA A 21 -1.76 -1.03 -7.84
CA ALA A 21 -1.31 -0.61 -9.16
C ALA A 21 -1.65 0.87 -9.45
N SER A 22 -2.88 1.30 -9.11
CA SER A 22 -3.30 2.69 -9.27
C SER A 22 -2.53 3.61 -8.33
N PHE A 23 -2.33 3.19 -7.08
CA PHE A 23 -1.54 3.95 -6.11
C PHE A 23 -0.10 4.14 -6.60
N ALA A 24 0.54 3.10 -7.15
CA ALA A 24 1.90 3.20 -7.69
C ALA A 24 2.00 4.20 -8.86
N LYS A 25 0.99 4.27 -9.74
CA LYS A 25 0.93 5.25 -10.82
C LYS A 25 0.84 6.68 -10.28
N ILE A 26 -0.03 6.91 -9.29
CA ILE A 26 -0.18 8.21 -8.64
C ILE A 26 1.14 8.62 -7.97
N SER A 27 1.73 7.74 -7.16
CA SER A 27 3.01 7.99 -6.49
C SER A 27 4.14 8.35 -7.46
N ALA A 28 4.19 7.70 -8.63
CA ALA A 28 5.20 8.01 -9.65
C ALA A 28 5.04 9.42 -10.23
N VAL A 29 3.80 9.85 -10.49
CA VAL A 29 3.48 11.21 -10.96
C VAL A 29 3.77 12.25 -9.89
N GLU A 30 3.45 11.96 -8.63
CA GLU A 30 3.70 12.85 -7.49
C GLU A 30 5.19 12.86 -7.04
N GLY A 31 6.05 12.06 -7.66
CA GLY A 31 7.47 11.99 -7.31
C GLY A 31 7.76 11.25 -5.99
N ILE A 32 6.79 10.54 -5.43
CA ILE A 32 6.95 9.75 -4.21
C ILE A 32 7.73 8.47 -4.54
N ARG A 33 8.97 8.41 -4.06
CA ARG A 33 9.89 7.29 -4.27
C ARG A 33 10.35 6.68 -2.96
N LEU A 34 10.52 5.36 -2.95
CA LEU A 34 11.09 4.65 -1.81
C LEU A 34 12.60 4.88 -1.75
N LYS A 35 13.11 5.21 -0.55
CA LYS A 35 14.55 5.17 -0.27
C LYS A 35 15.04 3.72 -0.25
N PRO A 36 16.34 3.44 -0.46
CA PRO A 36 16.87 2.07 -0.48
C PRO A 36 16.49 1.22 0.75
N ALA A 37 16.53 1.82 1.95
CA ALA A 37 16.13 1.15 3.18
C ALA A 37 14.64 0.78 3.21
N MET A 38 13.77 1.59 2.60
CA MET A 38 12.33 1.31 2.51
C MET A 38 12.07 0.21 1.48
N THR A 39 12.78 0.21 0.35
CA THR A 39 12.70 -0.84 -0.68
C THR A 39 13.11 -2.20 -0.11
N LYS A 40 14.22 -2.25 0.63
CA LYS A 40 14.68 -3.48 1.30
C LYS A 40 13.62 -4.02 2.25
N ARG A 41 13.02 -3.14 3.08
CA ARG A 41 11.95 -3.52 4.02
C ARG A 41 10.71 -4.06 3.30
N ALA A 42 10.33 -3.44 2.18
CA ALA A 42 9.20 -3.92 1.38
C ALA A 42 9.45 -5.32 0.80
N ALA A 43 10.67 -5.56 0.30
CA ALA A 43 11.08 -6.88 -0.20
C ALA A 43 11.10 -7.93 0.91
N GLU A 44 11.66 -7.62 2.08
CA GLU A 44 11.66 -8.52 3.23
C GLU A 44 10.26 -8.85 3.72
N ALA A 45 9.35 -7.87 3.73
CA ALA A 45 7.96 -8.10 4.12
C ALA A 45 7.24 -9.05 3.16
N ALA A 46 7.49 -8.90 1.85
CA ALA A 46 6.96 -9.80 0.83
C ALA A 46 7.55 -11.22 0.98
N ALA A 47 8.86 -11.33 1.17
CA ALA A 47 9.54 -12.62 1.34
C ALA A 47 9.07 -13.36 2.60
N LYS A 48 8.80 -12.64 3.69
CA LYS A 48 8.31 -13.20 4.95
C LYS A 48 6.78 -13.43 4.97
N GLY A 49 6.07 -13.02 3.91
CA GLY A 49 4.61 -13.15 3.85
C GLY A 49 3.87 -12.36 4.94
N LEU A 50 4.43 -11.21 5.36
CA LEU A 50 3.84 -10.42 6.45
C LEU A 50 2.42 -9.96 6.09
N SER A 51 1.53 -10.00 7.08
CA SER A 51 0.23 -9.35 6.97
C SER A 51 0.40 -7.82 6.83
N PRO A 52 -0.58 -7.11 6.25
CA PRO A 52 -0.53 -5.65 6.13
C PRO A 52 -0.31 -4.94 7.48
N GLU A 53 -0.88 -5.46 8.55
CA GLU A 53 -0.77 -4.90 9.90
C GLU A 53 0.62 -5.08 10.50
N GLU A 54 1.24 -6.24 10.31
CA GLU A 54 2.62 -6.51 10.72
C GLU A 54 3.62 -5.66 9.95
N TYR A 55 3.40 -5.53 8.64
CA TYR A 55 4.22 -4.66 7.80
C TYR A 55 4.11 -3.20 8.26
N ARG A 56 2.89 -2.71 8.52
CA ARG A 56 2.66 -1.35 9.06
C ARG A 56 3.36 -1.14 10.40
N ARG A 57 3.23 -2.08 11.34
CA ARG A 57 3.91 -2.01 12.65
C ARG A 57 5.44 -1.93 12.48
N THR A 58 6.00 -2.68 11.53
CA THR A 58 7.43 -2.64 11.24
C THR A 58 7.87 -1.28 10.72
N ILE A 59 7.10 -0.65 9.83
CA ILE A 59 7.37 0.71 9.36
C ILE A 59 7.32 1.70 10.54
N LEU A 60 6.26 1.66 11.36
CA LEU A 60 6.11 2.55 12.51
C LEU A 60 7.27 2.43 13.47
N ARG A 61 7.71 1.20 13.80
CA ARG A 61 8.88 0.98 14.66
C ARG A 61 10.16 1.60 14.10
N SER A 62 10.38 1.51 12.79
CA SER A 62 11.58 2.07 12.17
C SER A 62 11.63 3.61 12.13
N TYR A 63 10.49 4.28 12.25
CA TYR A 63 10.39 5.74 12.22
C TYR A 63 9.94 6.36 13.55
N ARG A 64 9.71 5.54 14.58
CA ARG A 64 9.42 6.03 15.91
C ARG A 64 10.66 6.77 16.42
N LYS A 65 10.54 8.09 16.57
CA LYS A 65 11.52 8.87 17.35
C LYS A 65 11.43 8.41 18.81
N GLY A 66 12.59 8.10 19.39
CA GLY A 66 12.73 8.06 20.84
C GLY A 66 12.61 9.46 21.42
#